data_AF-A0A2V7C1A8-F1
#
_entry.id   AF-A0A2V7C1A8-F1
#
_cell.length_a   1.000
_cell.length_b   1.000
_cell.length_c   1.000
_cell.angle_alpha   90.00
_cell.angle_beta   90.00
_cell.angle_gamma   90.00
#
_symmetry.space_group_name_H-M   'P 1'
#
loop_
_entity.id
_entity.type
_entity.pdbx_description
1 polymer ?
#
loop_
_entity_poly.entity_id
_entity_poly.type
_entity_poly.pdbx_seq_one_letter_code
_entity_poly.pdbx_strand_id
1 'polypeptide(L)'
;MRRGATEDLVAKLADYEHSDLPERTKAALRLADRLSGDRPALDDAFYEELRRHFSDDEVLDLGMTISFASGWQRFIEAFGIVPDRWTEAGPSPFRALAD
;
A
#
# COMPACT_ATOMS: atom_id res chain seq x y z
N MET A 1 -20.29 9.03 -7.22
CA MET A 1 -19.24 9.13 -8.25
C MET A 1 -18.11 8.20 -7.87
N ARG A 2 -17.80 7.18 -8.67
CA ARG A 2 -16.69 6.27 -8.39
C ARG A 2 -15.39 6.99 -8.78
N ARG A 3 -14.75 7.67 -7.82
CA ARG A 3 -13.41 8.24 -7.96
C ARG A 3 -12.38 7.14 -7.71
N GLY A 4 -12.38 6.12 -8.58
CA GLY A 4 -11.41 5.02 -8.52
C GLY A 4 -10.17 5.34 -9.33
N ALA A 5 -9.04 4.73 -8.98
CA ALA A 5 -7.88 4.66 -9.87
C ALA A 5 -8.30 4.02 -11.21
N THR A 6 -7.77 4.53 -12.33
CA THR A 6 -7.95 3.90 -13.64
C THR A 6 -7.18 2.58 -13.70
N GLU A 7 -7.57 1.67 -14.57
CA GLU A 7 -6.87 0.41 -14.80
C GLU A 7 -5.40 0.65 -15.18
N ASP A 8 -5.14 1.67 -15.99
CA ASP A 8 -3.77 2.11 -16.35
C ASP A 8 -2.96 2.55 -15.12
N LEU A 9 -3.59 3.26 -14.18
CA LEU A 9 -2.93 3.67 -12.93
C LEU A 9 -2.63 2.47 -12.05
N VAL A 10 -3.55 1.51 -11.98
CA VAL A 10 -3.36 0.26 -11.22
C VAL A 10 -2.23 -0.58 -11.84
N ALA A 11 -2.15 -0.65 -13.17
CA ALA A 11 -1.09 -1.40 -13.86
C ALA A 11 0.31 -0.87 -13.53
N LYS A 12 0.46 0.44 -13.34
CA LYS A 12 1.74 1.07 -12.96
C LYS A 12 2.23 0.66 -11.56
N LEU A 13 1.35 0.21 -10.67
CA LEU A 13 1.74 -0.18 -9.31
C LEU A 13 2.64 -1.43 -9.27
N ALA A 14 2.62 -2.27 -10.31
CA ALA A 14 3.46 -3.46 -10.39
C ALA A 14 4.97 -3.14 -10.47
N ASP A 15 5.32 -2.01 -11.09
CA ASP A 15 6.68 -1.49 -11.19
C ASP A 15 6.63 0.05 -11.22
N TYR A 16 6.20 0.63 -10.11
CA TYR A 16 5.95 2.07 -10.03
C TYR A 16 7.24 2.89 -10.12
N GLU A 17 8.38 2.30 -9.74
CA GLU A 17 9.70 2.96 -9.78
C GLU A 17 10.08 3.36 -11.20
N HIS A 18 9.85 2.46 -12.17
CA HIS A 18 10.15 2.69 -13.59
C HIS A 18 8.97 3.29 -14.37
N SER A 19 7.87 3.64 -13.69
CA SER A 19 6.72 4.28 -14.32
C SER A 19 6.89 5.80 -14.48
N ASP A 20 5.98 6.39 -15.25
CA ASP A 20 5.80 7.84 -15.44
C ASP A 20 5.02 8.51 -14.28
N LEU A 21 4.82 7.82 -13.16
CA LEU A 21 4.18 8.42 -11.99
C LEU A 21 4.99 9.61 -11.46
N PRO A 22 4.33 10.65 -10.92
CA PRO A 22 5.04 11.73 -10.26
C PRO A 22 5.91 11.21 -9.11
N GLU A 23 7.10 11.79 -8.93
CA GLU A 23 8.02 11.37 -7.84
C GLU A 23 7.37 11.47 -6.45
N ARG A 24 6.48 12.45 -6.24
CA ARG A 24 5.67 12.53 -5.01
C ARG A 24 4.82 11.28 -4.78
N THR A 25 4.21 10.73 -5.84
CA THR A 25 3.44 9.48 -5.77
C THR A 25 4.34 8.28 -5.51
N LYS A 26 5.49 8.19 -6.19
CA LYS A 26 6.46 7.11 -5.95
C LYS A 26 6.98 7.12 -4.52
N ALA A 27 7.30 8.29 -3.97
CA ALA A 27 7.70 8.45 -2.57
C ALA A 27 6.63 7.94 -1.58
N ALA A 28 5.34 8.22 -1.84
CA ALA A 28 4.24 7.68 -1.03
C ALA A 28 4.12 6.15 -1.17
N LEU A 29 4.36 5.59 -2.36
CA LEU A 29 4.36 4.14 -2.58
C LEU A 29 5.54 3.45 -1.87
N ARG A 30 6.74 4.05 -1.89
CA ARG A 30 7.88 3.57 -1.08
C ARG A 30 7.56 3.53 0.41
N LEU A 31 6.85 4.55 0.90
CA LEU A 31 6.39 4.57 2.30
C LEU A 31 5.39 3.44 2.56
N ALA A 32 4.48 3.17 1.63
CA ALA A 32 3.53 2.07 1.71
C ALA A 32 4.22 0.70 1.76
N ASP A 33 5.22 0.46 0.91
CA ASP A 33 5.99 -0.79 0.89
C ASP A 33 6.73 -1.02 2.22
N ARG A 34 7.33 0.02 2.78
CA ARG A 34 8.05 -0.08 4.07
C ARG A 34 7.12 -0.33 5.25
N LEU A 35 5.97 0.33 5.29
CA LEU A 35 5.02 0.20 6.40
C LEU A 35 4.18 -1.08 6.34
N SER A 36 3.97 -1.65 5.16
CA SER A 36 3.18 -2.88 4.98
C SER A 36 3.98 -4.18 5.11
N GLY A 37 5.31 -4.11 5.10
CA GLY A 37 6.18 -5.26 5.31
C GLY A 37 6.17 -5.81 6.75
N ASP A 38 6.73 -7.00 6.95
CA ASP A 38 6.72 -7.70 8.25
C ASP A 38 7.49 -6.98 9.37
N ARG A 39 8.47 -6.17 8.98
CA ARG A 39 9.32 -5.41 9.91
C ARG A 39 9.34 -3.94 9.45
N PRO A 40 8.31 -3.16 9.75
CA PRO A 40 8.25 -1.77 9.35
C PRO A 40 9.37 -0.98 10.02
N ALA A 41 10.20 -0.35 9.20
CA ALA A 41 11.32 0.46 9.64
C ALA A 41 11.49 1.68 8.72
N LEU A 42 11.76 2.82 9.33
CA LEU A 42 12.03 4.09 8.68
C LEU A 42 13.37 4.58 9.22
N ASP A 43 14.32 4.85 8.34
CA ASP A 43 15.58 5.49 8.69
C ASP A 43 15.52 7.00 8.40
N ASP A 44 16.39 7.76 9.05
CA ASP A 44 16.45 9.22 8.90
C ASP A 44 16.66 9.63 7.44
N ALA A 45 17.46 8.86 6.69
CA ALA A 45 17.72 9.11 5.27
C ALA A 45 16.43 9.08 4.43
N PHE A 46 15.53 8.14 4.68
CA PHE A 46 14.26 8.08 3.97
C PHE A 46 13.25 9.09 4.48
N TYR A 47 13.26 9.40 5.77
CA TYR A 47 12.43 10.49 6.27
C TYR A 47 12.80 11.82 5.62
N GLU A 48 14.09 12.11 5.44
CA GLU A 48 14.54 13.27 4.66
C GLU A 48 14.14 13.20 3.19
N GLU A 49 14.14 12.02 2.56
CA GLU A 49 13.61 11.84 1.20
C GLU A 49 12.12 12.21 1.11
N LEU A 50 11.30 11.72 2.05
CA LEU A 50 9.87 12.04 2.12
C LEU A 50 9.63 13.54 2.29
N ARG A 51 10.44 14.20 3.12
CA ARG A 51 10.37 15.65 3.35
C ARG A 51 10.66 16.50 2.11
N ARG A 52 11.26 15.92 1.05
CA ARG A 52 11.41 16.60 -0.26
C ARG A 52 10.08 16.74 -1.00
N HIS A 53 9.08 15.94 -0.64
CA HIS A 53 7.81 15.83 -1.36
C HIS A 53 6.58 16.11 -0.48
N PHE A 54 6.73 16.00 0.84
CA PHE A 54 5.65 16.10 1.81
C PHE A 54 6.06 16.96 3.01
N SER A 55 5.11 17.66 3.62
CA SER A 55 5.30 18.24 4.95
C SER A 55 5.27 17.15 6.03
N ASP A 56 5.68 17.48 7.26
CA ASP A 56 5.60 16.54 8.38
C ASP A 56 4.17 16.08 8.67
N ASP A 57 3.21 17.02 8.60
CA ASP A 57 1.79 16.70 8.76
C ASP A 57 1.31 15.76 7.65
N GLU A 58 1.73 15.98 6.40
CA GLU A 58 1.39 15.09 5.29
C GLU A 58 2.03 13.71 5.43
N VAL A 59 3.27 13.61 5.92
CA VAL A 59 3.93 12.32 6.20
C VAL A 59 3.19 11.57 7.30
N LEU A 60 2.76 12.27 8.36
CA LEU A 60 1.99 11.69 9.45
C LEU A 60 0.64 11.15 8.94
N ASP A 61 -0.10 11.96 8.18
CA ASP A 61 -1.41 11.58 7.63
C ASP A 61 -1.29 10.39 6.65
N LEU A 62 -0.27 10.40 5.79
CA LEU A 62 0.02 9.28 4.90
C LEU A 62 0.36 8.01 5.67
N GLY A 63 1.27 8.11 6.64
CA GLY A 63 1.69 6.99 7.47
C GLY A 63 0.52 6.37 8.25
N MET A 64 -0.34 7.20 8.83
CA MET A 64 -1.55 6.75 9.52
C MET A 64 -2.51 6.02 8.57
N THR A 65 -2.77 6.59 7.39
CA THR A 65 -3.69 6.01 6.40
C THR A 65 -3.20 4.65 5.91
N ILE A 66 -1.91 4.56 5.56
CA ILE A 66 -1.26 3.33 5.10
C ILE A 66 -1.29 2.26 6.20
N SER A 67 -0.89 2.63 7.42
CA SER A 67 -0.83 1.69 8.54
C SER A 67 -2.22 1.15 8.90
N PHE A 68 -3.23 2.01 8.86
CA PHE A 68 -4.62 1.60 9.08
C PHE A 68 -5.08 0.60 8.02
N ALA A 69 -4.85 0.89 6.73
CA ALA A 69 -5.22 -0.02 5.64
C ALA A 69 -4.48 -1.37 5.72
N SER A 70 -3.18 -1.36 6.01
CA SER A 70 -2.37 -2.57 6.18
C SER A 70 -2.83 -3.40 7.38
N GLY A 71 -3.08 -2.76 8.53
CA GLY A 71 -3.62 -3.44 9.71
C GLY A 71 -4.99 -4.06 9.45
N TRP A 72 -5.85 -3.38 8.70
CA TRP A 72 -7.16 -3.89 8.30
C TRP A 72 -7.04 -5.14 7.40
N GLN A 73 -6.11 -5.14 6.44
CA GLN A 73 -5.85 -6.31 5.61
C GLN A 73 -5.43 -7.53 6.45
N ARG A 74 -4.51 -7.34 7.39
CA ARG A 74 -4.04 -8.42 8.29
C ARG A 74 -5.18 -8.98 9.15
N PHE A 75 -6.10 -8.13 9.60
CA PHE A 75 -7.29 -8.57 10.32
C PHE A 75 -8.21 -9.42 9.43
N ILE A 76 -8.51 -8.97 8.21
CA ILE A 76 -9.32 -9.73 7.24
C ILE A 76 -8.70 -11.10 6.98
N GLU A 77 -7.40 -11.16 6.72
CA GLU A 77 -6.67 -12.41 6.46
C GLU A 77 -6.68 -13.34 7.69
N ALA A 78 -6.40 -12.83 8.88
CA ALA A 78 -6.34 -13.63 10.11
C ALA A 78 -7.68 -14.29 10.47
N PHE A 79 -8.80 -13.62 10.15
CA PHE A 79 -10.15 -14.15 10.39
C PHE A 79 -10.76 -14.85 9.17
N GLY A 80 -10.03 -14.96 8.06
CA GLY A 80 -10.52 -15.59 6.84
C GLY A 80 -11.75 -14.90 6.25
N ILE A 81 -11.86 -13.57 6.38
CA ILE A 81 -13.01 -12.80 5.92
C ILE A 81 -12.96 -12.68 4.39
N VAL A 82 -13.88 -13.35 3.71
CA VAL A 82 -13.97 -13.37 2.24
C VAL A 82 -15.17 -12.57 1.73
N PRO A 83 -15.16 -12.07 0.48
CA PRO A 83 -16.32 -11.42 -0.11
C PRO A 83 -17.53 -12.37 -0.18
N ASP A 84 -18.75 -11.86 0.01
CA ASP A 84 -20.00 -12.66 -0.01
C ASP A 84 -20.19 -13.52 -1.28
N ARG A 85 -19.60 -13.08 -2.40
CA ARG A 85 -19.65 -13.78 -3.69
C ARG A 85 -18.61 -14.90 -3.86
N TRP A 86 -17.69 -15.04 -2.91
CA TRP A 86 -16.63 -16.05 -2.97
C TRP A 86 -17.18 -17.42 -2.58
N THR A 87 -16.65 -18.47 -3.20
CA THR A 87 -17.00 -19.87 -2.94
C THR A 87 -15.73 -20.70 -2.79
N GLU A 88 -15.80 -21.82 -2.07
CA GLU A 88 -14.64 -22.72 -1.85
C GLU A 88 -14.05 -23.29 -3.15
N ALA A 89 -14.84 -23.32 -4.23
CA ALA A 89 -14.39 -23.74 -5.56
C ALA A 89 -13.68 -22.61 -6.35
N GLY A 90 -13.70 -21.38 -5.85
CA GLY A 90 -13.05 -20.22 -6.46
C GLY A 90 -11.58 -20.08 -6.07
N PRO A 91 -10.81 -19.27 -6.82
CA PRO A 91 -9.44 -18.94 -6.41
C PRO A 91 -9.45 -18.26 -5.04
N SER A 92 -8.45 -18.54 -4.20
CA SER A 92 -8.27 -17.85 -2.92
C SER A 92 -8.33 -16.32 -3.14
N PRO A 93 -9.12 -15.57 -2.35
CA PRO A 93 -9.16 -14.12 -2.45
C PRO A 93 -7.91 -13.49 -1.83
N PHE A 94 -7.16 -14.27 -1.05
CA PHE A 94 -5.88 -13.89 -0.47
C PHE A 94 -4.75 -14.39 -1.35
N ARG A 95 -3.75 -13.54 -1.57
CA ARG A 95 -2.49 -13.95 -2.19
C ARG A 95 -1.78 -14.89 -1.20
N ALA A 96 -1.17 -15.97 -1.69
CA ALA A 96 -0.32 -16.78 -0.83
C ALA A 96 0.79 -15.88 -0.27
N LEU A 97 0.89 -15.76 1.06
CA LEU A 97 2.09 -15.25 1.71
C LEU A 97 3.19 -16.23 1.29
N ALA A 98 4.17 -15.76 0.50
CA ALA A 98 5.31 -16.60 0.17
C ALA A 98 6.01 -16.96 1.49
N ASP A 99 6.29 -18.26 1.68
CA ASP A 99 7.04 -18.79 2.82
C ASP A 99 8.45 -18.19 2.91
#